data_AF-A0A6L3XG00-F1
#
_entry.id   AF-A0A6L3XG00-F1
#
_cell.length_a   1.000
_cell.length_b   1.000
_cell.length_c   1.000
_cell.angle_alpha   90.00
_cell.angle_beta   90.00
_cell.angle_gamma   90.00
#
_symmetry.space_group_name_H-M   'P 1'
#
loop_
_entity.id
_entity.type
_entity.pdbx_description
1 polymer ?
#
loop_
_entity_poly.entity_id
_entity_poly.type
_entity_poly.pdbx_seq_one_letter_code
_entity_poly.pdbx_strand_id
1 'polypeptide(L)'
;SSSPAASDVYKSQVHGQRTVFPISLGLASSFNLDAVKTVGRVSAYEAADDGLNMTWAPMVDVSRDPRWGRASEGFGEDTYLTATMGKTMVEAMQGKSPADRYSVMTSVKHFAAYGAVEGGKEYNTVDMSPQRLFNDYMPPYKAGLDAGSGAVMVALNSLNGTPATSDSWLLKDVLRDQWGFKGITVSDHGAIKELIKHGTASDPEDAVRVALKSGINMSMSDEYYSKYLPGLVKSGKVTMAELDDAARHVLNVKYDMGLFNDPYSHLGPKDSDPADTNAESRLHRKEAREVARESLVLLKNRLDTLPLKKSGTIAVVGPLADSKRDVMGSWSAAGVADQAGTGLARIKSALGDNGKEVYAQSA
;
A
#
# COMPACT_ATOMS: atom_id res chain seq x y z
N SER A 1 -9.49 18.03 -19.38
CA SER A 1 -8.17 17.45 -19.72
C SER A 1 -7.52 17.03 -18.42
N SER A 2 -7.71 15.78 -18.04
CA SER A 2 -7.14 15.20 -16.82
C SER A 2 -5.61 15.27 -16.91
N SER A 3 -4.99 15.98 -15.97
CA SER A 3 -3.53 16.02 -15.87
C SER A 3 -3.02 14.60 -15.55
N PRO A 4 -2.18 13.98 -16.39
CA PRO A 4 -1.52 12.71 -16.08
C PRO A 4 -0.53 12.82 -14.92
N ALA A 5 -0.16 14.04 -14.52
CA ALA A 5 0.98 14.28 -13.63
C ALA A 5 0.81 13.75 -12.19
N ALA A 6 -0.42 13.54 -11.70
CA ALA A 6 -0.63 13.03 -10.35
C ALA A 6 -0.44 11.50 -10.24
N SER A 7 -0.65 10.75 -11.33
CA SER A 7 -0.43 9.29 -11.34
C SER A 7 1.03 8.88 -11.57
N ASP A 8 1.87 9.81 -12.01
CA ASP A 8 3.26 9.51 -12.39
C ASP A 8 4.25 9.66 -11.22
N VAL A 9 3.87 10.36 -10.14
CA VAL A 9 4.75 10.63 -8.97
C VAL A 9 4.35 9.81 -7.72
N TYR A 10 3.19 9.15 -7.75
CA TYR A 10 2.66 8.34 -6.64
C TYR A 10 2.14 6.99 -7.14
N LYS A 11 2.57 5.89 -6.50
CA LYS A 11 2.14 4.54 -6.85
C LYS A 11 1.96 3.69 -5.58
N SER A 12 1.20 2.60 -5.71
CA SER A 12 0.98 1.66 -4.61
C SER A 12 2.12 0.61 -4.58
N GLN A 13 3.24 0.92 -3.91
CA GLN A 13 4.29 -0.09 -3.63
C GLN A 13 3.91 -0.94 -2.42
N VAL A 14 2.96 -1.87 -2.59
CA VAL A 14 2.47 -2.71 -1.49
C VAL A 14 3.49 -3.77 -1.08
N HIS A 15 4.15 -4.40 -2.05
CA HIS A 15 5.16 -5.45 -1.82
C HIS A 15 6.26 -5.44 -2.89
N GLY A 16 6.66 -4.25 -3.35
CA GLY A 16 7.66 -4.07 -4.39
C GLY A 16 7.35 -2.90 -5.31
N GLN A 17 8.32 -2.56 -6.16
CA GLN A 17 8.17 -1.56 -7.22
C GLN A 17 8.34 -2.24 -8.59
N ARG A 18 9.58 -2.53 -9.01
CA ARG A 18 9.90 -3.30 -10.23
C ARG A 18 10.20 -4.75 -9.85
N THR A 19 11.02 -4.93 -8.83
CA THR A 19 11.21 -6.22 -8.17
C THR A 19 10.04 -6.47 -7.21
N VAL A 20 9.27 -7.52 -7.49
CA VAL A 20 8.10 -7.92 -6.72
C VAL A 20 8.48 -8.97 -5.67
N PHE A 21 8.11 -8.73 -4.43
CA PHE A 21 8.28 -9.63 -3.29
C PHE A 21 7.00 -10.46 -3.06
N PRO A 22 6.96 -11.40 -2.10
CA PRO A 22 5.70 -12.02 -1.71
C PRO A 22 4.68 -10.94 -1.29
N ILE A 23 3.41 -11.16 -1.61
CA ILE A 23 2.30 -10.36 -1.07
C ILE A 23 2.44 -10.21 0.45
N SER A 24 1.97 -9.09 1.02
CA SER A 24 2.19 -8.75 2.44
C SER A 24 1.75 -9.85 3.41
N LEU A 25 0.67 -10.59 3.09
CA LEU A 25 0.22 -11.72 3.91
C LEU A 25 1.24 -12.88 3.92
N GLY A 26 1.88 -13.14 2.77
CA GLY A 26 2.98 -14.08 2.67
C GLY A 26 4.21 -13.57 3.42
N LEU A 27 4.57 -12.30 3.25
CA LEU A 27 5.65 -11.66 4.00
C LEU A 27 5.44 -11.75 5.52
N ALA A 28 4.20 -11.57 6.00
CA ALA A 28 3.86 -11.69 7.41
C ALA A 28 4.15 -13.08 7.98
N SER A 29 3.99 -14.12 7.15
CA SER A 29 4.26 -15.51 7.53
C SER A 29 5.75 -15.78 7.79
N SER A 30 6.65 -14.85 7.48
CA SER A 30 8.07 -14.95 7.85
C SER A 30 8.33 -14.69 9.33
N PHE A 31 7.45 -13.95 10.02
CA PHE A 31 7.69 -13.43 11.38
C PHE A 31 9.06 -12.74 11.54
N ASN A 32 9.60 -12.21 10.44
CA ASN A 32 10.96 -11.70 10.36
C ASN A 32 10.96 -10.23 9.95
N LEU A 33 11.28 -9.35 10.90
CA LEU A 33 11.32 -7.91 10.66
C LEU A 33 12.44 -7.50 9.69
N ASP A 34 13.52 -8.26 9.59
CA ASP A 34 14.58 -7.96 8.63
C ASP A 34 14.16 -8.28 7.18
N ALA A 35 13.28 -9.27 6.99
CA ALA A 35 12.62 -9.50 5.72
C ALA A 35 11.73 -8.29 5.35
N VAL A 36 10.92 -7.80 6.29
CA VAL A 36 10.08 -6.60 6.08
C VAL A 36 10.93 -5.37 5.77
N LYS A 37 12.04 -5.15 6.49
CA LYS A 37 12.98 -4.06 6.20
C LYS A 37 13.58 -4.17 4.80
N THR A 38 13.93 -5.38 4.37
CA THR A 38 14.48 -5.63 3.03
C THR A 38 13.46 -5.23 1.95
N VAL A 39 12.20 -5.68 2.10
CA VAL A 39 11.11 -5.29 1.19
C VAL A 39 10.94 -3.77 1.15
N GLY A 40 10.84 -3.13 2.30
CA GLY A 40 10.66 -1.67 2.38
C GLY A 40 11.83 -0.89 1.78
N ARG A 41 13.08 -1.29 2.06
CA ARG A 41 14.28 -0.62 1.54
C ARG A 41 14.45 -0.78 0.04
N VAL A 42 14.27 -1.99 -0.48
CA VAL A 42 14.38 -2.23 -1.93
C VAL A 42 13.24 -1.51 -2.66
N SER A 43 12.01 -1.58 -2.15
CA SER A 43 10.87 -0.89 -2.75
C SER A 43 11.07 0.63 -2.79
N ALA A 44 11.54 1.24 -1.69
CA ALA A 44 11.82 2.68 -1.63
C ALA A 44 12.99 3.07 -2.55
N TYR A 45 14.05 2.26 -2.59
CA TYR A 45 15.17 2.49 -3.51
C TYR A 45 14.69 2.49 -4.96
N GLU A 46 14.00 1.44 -5.39
CA GLU A 46 13.54 1.34 -6.78
C GLU A 46 12.53 2.42 -7.15
N ALA A 47 11.62 2.78 -6.22
CA ALA A 47 10.63 3.83 -6.42
C ALA A 47 11.25 5.21 -6.52
N ALA A 48 12.16 5.56 -5.60
CA ALA A 48 12.87 6.83 -5.66
C ALA A 48 13.81 6.90 -6.87
N ASP A 49 14.40 5.79 -7.30
CA ASP A 49 15.21 5.72 -8.52
C ASP A 49 14.37 5.85 -9.80
N ASP A 50 13.05 5.67 -9.71
CA ASP A 50 12.07 5.94 -10.77
C ASP A 50 11.39 7.33 -10.61
N GLY A 51 11.84 8.17 -9.67
CA GLY A 51 11.33 9.52 -9.47
C GLY A 51 10.11 9.65 -8.53
N LEU A 52 9.73 8.60 -7.82
CA LEU A 52 8.53 8.61 -6.94
C LEU A 52 8.87 9.10 -5.54
N ASN A 53 8.11 10.08 -5.03
CA ASN A 53 8.36 10.67 -3.70
C ASN A 53 7.48 10.08 -2.59
N MET A 54 6.33 9.48 -2.92
CA MET A 54 5.41 8.90 -1.93
C MET A 54 4.77 7.61 -2.44
N THR A 55 4.48 6.70 -1.50
CA THR A 55 3.79 5.43 -1.74
C THR A 55 2.45 5.35 -1.00
N TRP A 56 1.47 4.68 -1.61
CA TRP A 56 0.22 4.29 -0.95
C TRP A 56 0.40 2.95 -0.20
N ALA A 57 1.32 2.93 0.76
CA ALA A 57 1.69 1.79 1.57
C ALA A 57 2.33 2.26 2.90
N PRO A 58 2.36 1.41 3.94
CA PRO A 58 1.81 0.04 4.01
C PRO A 58 0.29 0.01 4.16
N MET A 59 -0.32 -1.09 3.71
CA MET A 59 -1.67 -1.47 4.12
C MET A 59 -1.58 -2.23 5.45
N VAL A 60 -2.27 -1.75 6.47
CA VAL A 60 -2.19 -2.25 7.85
C VAL A 60 -3.57 -2.60 8.43
N ASP A 61 -4.55 -2.83 7.56
CA ASP A 61 -5.88 -3.25 8.00
C ASP A 61 -5.79 -4.67 8.57
N VAL A 62 -6.20 -4.82 9.83
CA VAL A 62 -6.44 -6.14 10.41
C VAL A 62 -7.62 -6.77 9.68
N SER A 63 -7.45 -7.99 9.20
CA SER A 63 -8.50 -8.74 8.51
C SER A 63 -8.74 -10.09 9.17
N ARG A 64 -10.01 -10.39 9.46
CA ARG A 64 -10.47 -11.65 10.05
C ARG A 64 -11.48 -12.39 9.17
N ASP A 65 -11.71 -11.88 7.95
CA ASP A 65 -12.61 -12.49 6.98
C ASP A 65 -11.83 -12.89 5.71
N PRO A 66 -11.54 -14.19 5.52
CA PRO A 66 -10.74 -14.65 4.38
C PRO A 66 -11.46 -14.49 3.03
N ARG A 67 -12.75 -14.13 3.02
CA ARG A 67 -13.49 -13.83 1.78
C ARG A 67 -13.08 -12.49 1.18
N TRP A 68 -12.52 -11.58 1.99
CA TRP A 68 -12.13 -10.25 1.54
C TRP A 68 -10.86 -10.31 0.69
N GLY A 69 -10.97 -9.96 -0.60
CA GLY A 69 -9.88 -10.11 -1.57
C GLY A 69 -8.61 -9.31 -1.26
N ARG A 70 -8.73 -8.24 -0.46
CA ARG A 70 -7.60 -7.38 -0.06
C ARG A 70 -6.86 -7.88 1.18
N ALA A 71 -7.29 -9.00 1.77
CA ALA A 71 -6.51 -9.66 2.82
C ALA A 71 -5.06 -9.98 2.38
N SER A 72 -4.82 -10.10 1.06
CA SER A 72 -3.47 -10.25 0.48
C SER A 72 -2.54 -9.07 0.71
N GLU A 73 -3.07 -7.85 0.92
CA GLU A 73 -2.30 -6.62 1.05
C GLU A 73 -1.82 -6.32 2.48
N GLY A 74 -2.50 -6.91 3.48
CA GLY A 74 -2.22 -6.69 4.90
C GLY A 74 -1.35 -7.79 5.51
N PHE A 75 -1.11 -7.69 6.82
CA PHE A 75 -0.24 -8.61 7.57
C PHE A 75 -1.01 -9.66 8.39
N GLY A 76 -2.30 -9.84 8.14
CA GLY A 76 -3.14 -10.89 8.75
C GLY A 76 -4.11 -10.38 9.81
N GLU A 77 -4.41 -11.24 10.79
CA GLU A 77 -5.47 -11.02 11.78
C GLU A 77 -4.99 -10.50 13.15
N ASP A 78 -3.69 -10.59 13.41
CA ASP A 78 -3.10 -10.22 14.69
C ASP A 78 -2.70 -8.75 14.73
N THR A 79 -3.20 -8.04 15.72
CA THR A 79 -3.00 -6.61 15.91
C THR A 79 -1.52 -6.29 16.19
N TYR A 80 -0.86 -7.08 17.03
CA TYR A 80 0.53 -6.83 17.43
C TYR A 80 1.49 -7.01 16.25
N LEU A 81 1.36 -8.12 15.52
CA LEU A 81 2.17 -8.43 14.35
C LEU A 81 1.94 -7.38 13.26
N THR A 82 0.69 -7.03 12.97
CA THR A 82 0.33 -6.02 11.96
C THR A 82 0.91 -4.65 12.33
N ALA A 83 0.80 -4.24 13.59
CA ALA A 83 1.39 -2.99 14.06
C ALA A 83 2.92 -3.00 13.96
N THR A 84 3.56 -4.09 14.36
CA THR A 84 5.02 -4.22 14.36
C THR A 84 5.58 -4.22 12.92
N MET A 85 4.96 -4.97 12.01
CA MET A 85 5.38 -5.04 10.61
C MET A 85 5.04 -3.77 9.84
N GLY A 86 3.85 -3.19 10.07
CA GLY A 86 3.47 -1.90 9.49
C GLY A 86 4.44 -0.78 9.89
N LYS A 87 4.74 -0.66 11.19
CA LYS A 87 5.77 0.25 11.71
C LYS A 87 7.12 0.03 11.04
N THR A 88 7.57 -1.23 10.97
CA THR A 88 8.85 -1.60 10.35
C THR A 88 8.89 -1.23 8.87
N MET A 89 7.80 -1.40 8.14
CA MET A 89 7.71 -1.03 6.73
C MET A 89 7.82 0.50 6.55
N VAL A 90 7.14 1.29 7.39
CA VAL A 90 7.25 2.76 7.39
C VAL A 90 8.68 3.22 7.62
N GLU A 91 9.31 2.75 8.70
CA GLU A 91 10.69 3.10 9.05
C GLU A 91 11.66 2.68 7.95
N ALA A 92 11.47 1.50 7.35
CA ALA A 92 12.27 1.04 6.24
C ALA A 92 12.11 1.99 5.04
N MET A 93 10.90 2.24 4.55
CA MET A 93 10.70 3.06 3.35
C MET A 93 11.18 4.51 3.50
N GLN A 94 10.98 5.12 4.66
CA GLN A 94 11.39 6.51 4.91
C GLN A 94 12.85 6.67 5.35
N GLY A 95 13.52 5.58 5.74
CA GLY A 95 14.91 5.62 6.16
C GLY A 95 15.14 6.55 7.36
N LYS A 96 16.26 7.27 7.35
CA LYS A 96 16.59 8.24 8.41
C LYS A 96 15.84 9.56 8.25
N SER A 97 15.61 9.96 7.00
CA SER A 97 14.87 11.17 6.65
C SER A 97 14.05 10.95 5.38
N PRO A 98 12.80 11.44 5.32
CA PRO A 98 12.01 11.45 4.10
C PRO A 98 12.60 12.31 2.97
N ALA A 99 13.55 13.20 3.28
CA ALA A 99 14.27 14.01 2.29
C ALA A 99 15.48 13.29 1.66
N ASP A 100 15.84 12.09 2.13
CA ASP A 100 16.98 11.35 1.59
C ASP A 100 16.69 10.84 0.16
N ARG A 101 17.73 10.78 -0.69
CA ARG A 101 17.65 10.38 -2.12
C ARG A 101 16.90 9.06 -2.38
N TYR A 102 17.00 8.10 -1.48
CA TYR A 102 16.41 6.77 -1.63
C TYR A 102 15.36 6.48 -0.56
N SER A 103 14.74 7.53 -0.01
CA SER A 103 13.60 7.44 0.88
C SER A 103 12.33 7.82 0.14
N VAL A 104 11.22 7.19 0.51
CA VAL A 104 9.90 7.47 -0.06
C VAL A 104 8.94 7.68 1.09
N MET A 105 8.20 8.80 1.06
CA MET A 105 7.17 9.11 2.05
C MET A 105 6.10 8.03 2.01
N THR A 106 5.67 7.57 3.18
CA THR A 106 4.61 6.55 3.25
C THR A 106 3.25 7.18 3.47
N SER A 107 2.22 6.47 3.02
CA SER A 107 0.83 6.75 3.33
C SER A 107 0.20 5.48 3.87
N VAL A 108 0.12 5.41 5.20
CA VAL A 108 -0.52 4.28 5.90
C VAL A 108 -1.98 4.18 5.48
N LYS A 109 -2.47 2.97 5.19
CA LYS A 109 -3.84 2.76 4.68
C LYS A 109 -4.49 1.46 5.20
N HIS A 110 -5.80 1.33 5.16
CA HIS A 110 -6.81 2.34 4.82
C HIS A 110 -7.51 2.78 6.11
N PHE A 111 -7.41 4.05 6.47
CA PHE A 111 -7.86 4.56 7.76
C PHE A 111 -9.38 4.80 7.76
N ALA A 112 -10.22 4.00 8.44
CA ALA A 112 -9.84 2.89 9.33
C ALA A 112 -10.79 1.69 9.30
N ALA A 113 -10.26 0.57 9.82
CA ALA A 113 -10.92 -0.71 10.04
C ALA A 113 -11.46 -1.39 8.77
N TYR A 114 -10.86 -1.09 7.62
CA TYR A 114 -11.42 -1.50 6.33
C TYR A 114 -11.48 -3.03 6.15
N GLY A 115 -10.56 -3.77 6.79
CA GLY A 115 -10.57 -5.24 6.77
C GLY A 115 -11.70 -5.91 7.54
N ALA A 116 -12.60 -5.15 8.17
CA ALA A 116 -13.77 -5.64 8.89
C ALA A 116 -15.08 -5.56 8.09
N VAL A 117 -15.00 -5.38 6.76
CA VAL A 117 -16.18 -5.28 5.89
C VAL A 117 -17.13 -6.48 6.06
N GLU A 118 -18.41 -6.18 6.24
CA GLU A 118 -19.43 -7.22 6.42
C GLU A 118 -19.49 -8.19 5.24
N GLY A 119 -19.54 -9.48 5.56
CA GLY A 119 -19.60 -10.55 4.55
C GLY A 119 -18.31 -10.71 3.72
N GLY A 120 -17.23 -10.02 4.08
CA GLY A 120 -15.98 -9.98 3.31
C GLY A 120 -16.15 -9.30 1.94
N LYS A 121 -17.21 -8.49 1.77
CA LYS A 121 -17.51 -7.81 0.51
C LYS A 121 -16.79 -6.47 0.46
N GLU A 122 -15.96 -6.27 -0.56
CA GLU A 122 -15.27 -5.00 -0.81
C GLU A 122 -16.22 -3.80 -0.70
N TYR A 123 -15.76 -2.70 -0.07
CA TYR A 123 -16.48 -1.44 0.17
C TYR A 123 -17.70 -1.53 1.10
N ASN A 124 -18.02 -2.69 1.67
CA ASN A 124 -19.23 -2.86 2.45
C ASN A 124 -19.16 -2.16 3.83
N THR A 125 -20.27 -2.18 4.56
CA THR A 125 -20.38 -1.62 5.91
C THR A 125 -19.37 -2.25 6.88
N VAL A 126 -18.83 -1.42 7.77
CA VAL A 126 -18.10 -1.84 8.97
C VAL A 126 -18.84 -1.32 10.19
N ASP A 127 -19.16 -2.21 11.12
CA ASP A 127 -19.77 -1.88 12.41
C ASP A 127 -19.05 -2.63 13.54
N MET A 128 -18.66 -1.90 14.59
CA MET A 128 -18.05 -2.49 15.77
C MET A 128 -18.09 -1.55 16.99
N SER A 129 -17.98 -2.15 18.18
CA SER A 129 -17.84 -1.38 19.42
C SER A 129 -16.54 -0.57 19.43
N PRO A 130 -16.51 0.62 20.08
CA PRO A 130 -15.28 1.38 20.27
C PRO A 130 -14.16 0.57 20.93
N GLN A 131 -14.51 -0.31 21.88
CA GLN A 131 -13.52 -1.18 22.52
C GLN A 131 -12.80 -2.09 21.51
N ARG A 132 -13.55 -2.75 20.61
CA ARG A 132 -12.95 -3.57 19.56
C ARG A 132 -12.14 -2.72 18.59
N LEU A 133 -12.69 -1.57 18.18
CA LEU A 133 -12.01 -0.66 17.27
C LEU A 133 -10.62 -0.27 17.82
N PHE A 134 -10.57 0.22 19.06
CA PHE A 134 -9.32 0.72 19.66
C PHE A 134 -8.35 -0.35 20.13
N ASN A 135 -8.83 -1.54 20.51
CA ASN A 135 -7.94 -2.64 20.92
C ASN A 135 -7.40 -3.43 19.73
N ASP A 136 -8.21 -3.64 18.69
CA ASP A 136 -7.89 -4.63 17.65
C ASP A 136 -7.52 -3.98 16.32
N TYR A 137 -8.22 -2.92 15.89
CA TYR A 137 -8.13 -2.41 14.51
C TYR A 137 -7.34 -1.11 14.39
N MET A 138 -7.41 -0.23 15.38
CA MET A 138 -6.71 1.07 15.36
C MET A 138 -5.19 1.01 15.61
N PRO A 139 -4.65 0.10 16.45
CA PRO A 139 -3.23 0.14 16.81
C PRO A 139 -2.24 0.11 15.64
N PRO A 140 -2.46 -0.66 14.55
CA PRO A 140 -1.52 -0.67 13.43
C PRO A 140 -1.41 0.66 12.70
N TYR A 141 -2.51 1.40 12.53
CA TYR A 141 -2.44 2.75 11.95
C TYR A 141 -1.63 3.67 12.85
N LYS A 142 -1.94 3.68 14.16
CA LYS A 142 -1.20 4.51 15.12
C LYS A 142 0.30 4.19 15.11
N ALA A 143 0.67 2.91 15.09
CA ALA A 143 2.07 2.49 15.05
C ALA A 143 2.80 2.96 13.77
N GLY A 144 2.15 2.91 12.61
CA GLY A 144 2.70 3.42 11.36
C GLY A 144 2.85 4.95 11.35
N LEU A 145 1.88 5.67 11.91
CA LEU A 145 1.93 7.14 12.03
C LEU A 145 2.98 7.59 13.05
N ASP A 146 3.08 6.91 14.20
CA ASP A 146 4.11 7.14 15.22
C ASP A 146 5.54 6.84 14.68
N ALA A 147 5.67 5.93 13.71
CA ALA A 147 6.91 5.69 12.97
C ALA A 147 7.26 6.80 11.96
N GLY A 148 6.40 7.81 11.83
CA GLY A 148 6.66 9.00 11.04
C GLY A 148 6.06 8.98 9.65
N SER A 149 5.12 8.07 9.33
CA SER A 149 4.40 8.12 8.06
C SER A 149 3.80 9.50 7.85
N GLY A 150 4.17 10.21 6.78
CA GLY A 150 3.74 11.60 6.58
C GLY A 150 2.36 11.74 5.94
N ALA A 151 1.73 10.63 5.56
CA ALA A 151 0.38 10.62 5.03
C ALA A 151 -0.45 9.47 5.62
N VAL A 152 -1.76 9.62 5.55
CA VAL A 152 -2.73 8.55 5.80
C VAL A 152 -3.79 8.58 4.72
N MET A 153 -4.02 7.44 4.08
CA MET A 153 -5.09 7.27 3.10
C MET A 153 -6.35 6.78 3.81
N VAL A 154 -7.44 7.50 3.61
CA VAL A 154 -8.72 7.26 4.28
C VAL A 154 -9.48 6.14 3.58
N ALA A 155 -10.15 5.28 4.34
CA ALA A 155 -10.89 4.14 3.83
C ALA A 155 -12.20 4.51 3.10
N LEU A 156 -12.72 3.55 2.35
CA LEU A 156 -13.95 3.66 1.56
C LEU A 156 -15.21 3.17 2.28
N ASN A 157 -15.06 2.44 3.40
CA ASN A 157 -16.21 1.95 4.16
C ASN A 157 -16.89 3.06 4.98
N SER A 158 -18.16 2.79 5.36
CA SER A 158 -18.72 3.39 6.56
C SER A 158 -18.21 2.67 7.80
N LEU A 159 -17.84 3.44 8.83
CA LEU A 159 -17.52 2.96 10.16
C LEU A 159 -18.65 3.40 11.10
N ASN A 160 -19.39 2.43 11.63
CA ASN A 160 -20.55 2.68 12.51
C ASN A 160 -21.57 3.66 11.90
N GLY A 161 -21.76 3.58 10.58
CA GLY A 161 -22.72 4.39 9.83
C GLY A 161 -22.17 5.66 9.17
N THR A 162 -20.96 6.10 9.51
CA THR A 162 -20.33 7.29 8.88
C THR A 162 -19.21 6.88 7.93
N PRO A 163 -19.24 7.25 6.64
CA PRO A 163 -18.11 7.05 5.73
C PRO A 163 -16.83 7.66 6.29
N ALA A 164 -15.71 6.93 6.27
CA ALA A 164 -14.46 7.43 6.86
C ALA A 164 -14.02 8.77 6.24
N THR A 165 -14.32 8.99 4.96
CA THR A 165 -14.04 10.25 4.22
C THR A 165 -14.86 11.46 4.72
N SER A 166 -15.96 11.23 5.43
CA SER A 166 -16.81 12.28 6.03
C SER A 166 -16.88 12.22 7.56
N ASP A 167 -15.97 11.49 8.20
CA ASP A 167 -15.98 11.27 9.65
C ASP A 167 -15.02 12.25 10.36
N SER A 168 -15.55 13.36 10.88
CA SER A 168 -14.74 14.33 11.63
C SER A 168 -14.24 13.78 12.96
N TRP A 169 -14.96 12.86 13.59
CA TRP A 169 -14.50 12.22 14.83
C TRP A 169 -13.24 11.40 14.55
N LEU A 170 -13.24 10.60 13.48
CA LEU A 170 -12.09 9.80 13.09
C LEU A 170 -10.91 10.68 12.64
N LEU A 171 -11.16 11.65 11.75
CA LEU A 171 -10.10 12.41 11.07
C LEU A 171 -9.59 13.63 11.86
N LYS A 172 -10.35 14.17 12.81
CA LYS A 172 -9.92 15.27 13.67
C LYS A 172 -9.75 14.82 15.11
N ASP A 173 -10.83 14.42 15.77
CA ASP A 173 -10.79 14.16 17.21
C ASP A 173 -9.81 13.02 17.55
N VAL A 174 -9.82 11.93 16.79
CA VAL A 174 -8.90 10.81 16.99
C VAL A 174 -7.54 11.11 16.35
N LEU A 175 -7.50 11.30 15.03
CA LEU A 175 -6.23 11.39 14.31
C LEU A 175 -5.41 12.64 14.67
N ARG A 176 -6.02 13.82 14.77
CA ARG A 176 -5.31 15.09 15.00
C ARG A 176 -5.18 15.40 16.48
N ASP A 177 -6.29 15.35 17.22
CA ASP A 177 -6.32 15.85 18.60
C ASP A 177 -5.78 14.81 19.59
N GLN A 178 -6.22 13.56 19.49
CA GLN A 178 -5.74 12.50 20.39
C GLN A 178 -4.37 11.96 19.99
N TRP A 179 -4.13 11.69 18.70
CA TRP A 179 -2.88 11.10 18.23
C TRP A 179 -1.81 12.11 17.83
N GLY A 180 -2.17 13.39 17.69
CA GLY A 180 -1.22 14.45 17.36
C GLY A 180 -0.68 14.40 15.94
N PHE A 181 -1.32 13.67 15.02
CA PHE A 181 -0.81 13.48 13.65
C PHE A 181 -0.64 14.81 12.91
N LYS A 182 0.54 15.03 12.31
CA LYS A 182 0.90 16.29 11.64
C LYS A 182 0.97 16.21 10.11
N GLY A 183 0.91 15.00 9.54
CA GLY A 183 0.98 14.77 8.10
C GLY A 183 -0.32 15.11 7.36
N ILE A 184 -0.52 14.53 6.18
CA ILE A 184 -1.73 14.75 5.36
C ILE A 184 -2.71 13.59 5.43
N THR A 185 -3.99 13.90 5.36
CA THR A 185 -5.05 12.94 5.01
C THR A 185 -5.32 13.00 3.51
N VAL A 186 -5.33 11.85 2.86
CA VAL A 186 -5.61 11.71 1.43
C VAL A 186 -6.86 10.87 1.27
N SER A 187 -7.83 11.32 0.45
CA SER A 187 -8.97 10.47 0.12
C SER A 187 -8.50 9.24 -0.66
N ASP A 188 -9.19 8.11 -0.55
CA ASP A 188 -9.04 7.05 -1.54
C ASP A 188 -9.60 7.51 -2.90
N HIS A 189 -9.39 6.70 -3.93
CA HIS A 189 -9.74 6.97 -5.30
C HIS A 189 -11.25 7.24 -5.48
N GLY A 190 -11.62 8.51 -5.66
CA GLY A 190 -13.01 8.93 -5.84
C GLY A 190 -13.86 8.90 -4.57
N ALA A 191 -13.26 8.71 -3.38
CA ALA A 191 -14.01 8.56 -2.13
C ALA A 191 -14.90 9.77 -1.81
N ILE A 192 -14.49 10.99 -2.19
CA ILE A 192 -15.29 12.20 -1.98
C ILE A 192 -16.57 12.14 -2.82
N LYS A 193 -16.46 11.72 -4.08
CA LYS A 193 -17.63 11.49 -4.94
C LYS A 193 -18.57 10.42 -4.38
N GLU A 194 -18.02 9.39 -3.75
CA GLU A 194 -18.81 8.29 -3.18
C GLU A 194 -19.62 8.70 -1.95
N LEU A 195 -19.33 9.84 -1.30
CA LEU A 195 -20.17 10.38 -0.23
C LEU A 195 -21.64 10.57 -0.63
N ILE A 196 -21.89 10.85 -1.92
CA ILE A 196 -23.25 10.94 -2.48
C ILE A 196 -23.94 9.57 -2.46
N LYS A 197 -23.23 8.50 -2.86
CA LYS A 197 -23.76 7.13 -2.84
C LYS A 197 -23.96 6.63 -1.40
N HIS A 198 -23.10 7.03 -0.48
CA HIS A 198 -23.28 6.79 0.95
C HIS A 198 -24.43 7.60 1.57
N GLY A 199 -24.99 8.59 0.86
CA GLY A 199 -26.08 9.43 1.35
C GLY A 199 -25.66 10.49 2.36
N THR A 200 -24.37 10.82 2.44
CA THR A 200 -23.83 11.84 3.37
C THR A 200 -23.58 13.21 2.71
N ALA A 201 -23.77 13.29 1.39
CA ALA A 201 -23.73 14.53 0.63
C ALA A 201 -24.85 14.56 -0.41
N SER A 202 -25.46 15.73 -0.62
CA SER A 202 -26.57 15.88 -1.58
C SER A 202 -26.13 15.89 -3.04
N ASP A 203 -24.93 16.41 -3.30
CA ASP A 203 -24.39 16.67 -4.64
C ASP A 203 -22.86 16.82 -4.58
N PRO A 204 -22.17 16.97 -5.73
CA PRO A 204 -20.72 17.13 -5.75
C PRO A 204 -20.16 18.33 -5.00
N GLU A 205 -20.87 19.47 -4.96
CA GLU A 205 -20.43 20.66 -4.21
C GLU A 205 -20.52 20.38 -2.70
N ASP A 206 -21.63 19.77 -2.26
CA ASP A 206 -21.81 19.38 -0.88
C ASP A 206 -20.80 18.30 -0.43
N ALA A 207 -20.47 17.35 -1.30
CA ALA A 207 -19.47 16.32 -1.03
C ALA A 207 -18.07 16.91 -0.74
N VAL A 208 -17.66 17.92 -1.52
CA VAL A 208 -16.40 18.65 -1.27
C VAL A 208 -16.45 19.39 0.06
N ARG A 209 -17.56 20.08 0.34
CA ARG A 209 -17.75 20.77 1.62
C ARG A 209 -17.62 19.80 2.79
N VAL A 210 -18.32 18.67 2.74
CA VAL A 210 -18.30 17.64 3.78
C VAL A 210 -16.89 17.07 3.96
N ALA A 211 -16.22 16.64 2.88
CA ALA A 211 -14.90 16.03 2.97
C ALA A 211 -13.83 16.98 3.55
N LEU A 212 -13.76 18.23 3.05
CA LEU A 212 -12.78 19.20 3.54
C LEU A 212 -13.03 19.51 5.02
N LYS A 213 -14.29 19.75 5.38
CA LYS A 213 -14.67 20.04 6.78
C LYS A 213 -14.46 18.86 7.71
N SER A 214 -14.55 17.63 7.22
CA SER A 214 -14.28 16.43 8.00
C SER A 214 -12.78 16.23 8.23
N GLY A 215 -11.93 16.83 7.38
CA GLY A 215 -10.49 16.85 7.57
C GLY A 215 -9.69 16.15 6.48
N ILE A 216 -10.24 15.98 5.27
CA ILE A 216 -9.50 15.51 4.10
C ILE A 216 -8.65 16.67 3.53
N ASN A 217 -7.35 16.45 3.35
CA ASN A 217 -6.44 17.49 2.84
C ASN A 217 -6.22 17.39 1.33
N MET A 218 -6.26 16.17 0.77
CA MET A 218 -5.98 15.93 -0.65
C MET A 218 -7.06 15.04 -1.29
N SER A 219 -7.58 15.51 -2.43
CA SER A 219 -8.59 14.83 -3.26
C SER A 219 -7.93 13.91 -4.28
N MET A 220 -8.22 12.61 -4.25
CA MET A 220 -7.67 11.65 -5.21
C MET A 220 -8.66 11.34 -6.35
N SER A 221 -8.23 11.61 -7.59
CA SER A 221 -8.83 11.10 -8.83
C SER A 221 -10.30 11.50 -9.12
N ASP A 222 -10.75 12.67 -8.66
CA ASP A 222 -12.13 13.14 -8.93
C ASP A 222 -12.25 14.58 -9.46
N GLU A 223 -11.17 15.38 -9.52
CA GLU A 223 -11.18 16.82 -9.86
C GLU A 223 -12.09 17.69 -8.94
N TYR A 224 -12.70 17.11 -7.90
CA TYR A 224 -13.79 17.73 -7.15
C TYR A 224 -13.31 18.96 -6.37
N TYR A 225 -12.18 18.86 -5.66
CA TYR A 225 -11.63 20.00 -4.92
C TYR A 225 -11.35 21.19 -5.82
N SER A 226 -10.61 20.98 -6.92
CA SER A 226 -10.27 22.05 -7.87
C SER A 226 -11.51 22.69 -8.49
N LYS A 227 -12.57 21.90 -8.73
CA LYS A 227 -13.80 22.37 -9.37
C LYS A 227 -14.73 23.13 -8.44
N TYR A 228 -14.93 22.67 -7.21
CA TYR A 228 -16.00 23.16 -6.33
C TYR A 228 -15.51 24.05 -5.18
N LEU A 229 -14.27 23.90 -4.70
CA LEU A 229 -13.75 24.72 -3.58
C LEU A 229 -13.81 26.23 -3.83
N PRO A 230 -13.47 26.76 -5.04
CA PRO A 230 -13.54 28.20 -5.26
C PRO A 230 -14.94 28.80 -5.02
N GLY A 231 -15.99 28.08 -5.43
CA GLY A 231 -17.38 28.47 -5.21
C GLY A 231 -17.81 28.35 -3.75
N LEU A 232 -17.39 27.29 -3.07
CA LEU A 232 -17.66 27.06 -1.65
C LEU A 232 -17.03 28.13 -0.75
N VAL A 233 -15.81 28.56 -1.08
CA VAL A 233 -15.13 29.65 -0.39
C VAL A 233 -15.82 30.99 -0.66
N LYS A 234 -16.14 31.29 -1.92
CA LYS A 234 -16.82 32.54 -2.30
C LYS A 234 -18.20 32.68 -1.65
N SER A 235 -18.90 31.56 -1.44
CA SER A 235 -20.22 31.53 -0.78
C SER A 235 -20.14 31.47 0.75
N GLY A 236 -18.94 31.36 1.34
CA GLY A 236 -18.75 31.25 2.79
C GLY A 236 -19.13 29.89 3.39
N LYS A 237 -19.51 28.91 2.56
CA LYS A 237 -19.79 27.53 3.02
C LYS A 237 -18.52 26.81 3.50
N VAL A 238 -17.37 27.19 2.95
CA VAL A 238 -16.03 26.83 3.40
C VAL A 238 -15.27 28.12 3.70
N THR A 239 -14.52 28.15 4.79
CA THR A 239 -13.70 29.31 5.17
C THR A 239 -12.33 29.25 4.52
N MET A 240 -11.70 30.41 4.31
CA MET A 240 -10.30 30.45 3.87
C MET A 240 -9.37 29.71 4.85
N ALA A 241 -9.64 29.78 6.15
CA ALA A 241 -8.85 29.07 7.16
C ALA A 241 -8.91 27.54 7.00
N GLU A 242 -10.07 26.97 6.67
CA GLU A 242 -10.20 25.53 6.38
C GLU A 242 -9.40 25.13 5.14
N LEU A 243 -9.39 25.97 4.10
CA LEU A 243 -8.60 25.73 2.89
C LEU A 243 -7.09 25.87 3.16
N ASP A 244 -6.69 26.94 3.85
CA ASP A 244 -5.30 27.21 4.21
C ASP A 244 -4.72 26.10 5.09
N ASP A 245 -5.52 25.55 6.01
CA ASP A 245 -5.14 24.41 6.84
C ASP A 245 -4.82 23.16 6.01
N ALA A 246 -5.72 22.79 5.10
CA ALA A 246 -5.51 21.66 4.20
C ALA A 246 -4.28 21.87 3.29
N ALA A 247 -4.14 23.06 2.71
CA ALA A 247 -2.99 23.40 1.87
C ALA A 247 -1.68 23.36 2.67
N ARG A 248 -1.66 23.88 3.90
CA ARG A 248 -0.49 23.88 4.77
C ARG A 248 0.01 22.47 5.06
N HIS A 249 -0.87 21.50 5.34
CA HIS A 249 -0.45 20.11 5.54
C HIS A 249 0.22 19.53 4.28
N VAL A 250 -0.32 19.78 3.09
CA VAL A 250 0.30 19.35 1.82
C VAL A 250 1.67 19.99 1.62
N LEU A 251 1.81 21.28 1.88
CA LEU A 251 3.09 21.99 1.76
C LEU A 251 4.11 21.50 2.78
N ASN A 252 3.69 21.23 4.03
CA ASN A 252 4.57 20.69 5.07
C ASN A 252 5.12 19.31 4.67
N VAL A 253 4.28 18.40 4.16
CA VAL A 253 4.76 17.07 3.73
C VAL A 253 5.73 17.19 2.55
N LYS A 254 5.49 18.11 1.60
CA LYS A 254 6.48 18.41 0.54
C LYS A 254 7.78 19.00 1.06
N TYR A 255 7.71 19.80 2.13
CA TYR A 255 8.87 20.34 2.81
C TYR A 255 9.68 19.25 3.52
N ASP A 256 9.00 18.34 4.23
CA ASP A 256 9.63 17.20 4.90
C ASP A 256 10.30 16.25 3.90
N MET A 257 9.73 16.08 2.70
CA MET A 257 10.36 15.36 1.58
C MET A 257 11.53 16.13 0.94
N GLY A 258 11.85 17.35 1.37
CA GLY A 258 12.95 18.15 0.83
C GLY A 258 12.69 18.77 -0.56
N LEU A 259 11.45 18.67 -1.09
CA LEU A 259 11.14 19.07 -2.47
C LEU A 259 11.22 20.58 -2.73
N PHE A 260 11.15 21.39 -1.68
CA PHE A 260 11.39 22.83 -1.78
C PHE A 260 12.88 23.19 -1.85
N ASN A 261 13.75 22.32 -1.33
CA ASN A 261 15.20 22.50 -1.43
C ASN A 261 15.74 21.94 -2.74
N ASP A 262 15.30 20.73 -3.11
CA ASP A 262 15.63 20.10 -4.38
C ASP A 262 14.41 19.33 -4.95
N PRO A 263 13.66 19.93 -5.89
CA PRO A 263 12.51 19.27 -6.51
C PRO A 263 12.89 18.13 -7.46
N TYR A 264 14.19 17.98 -7.79
CA TYR A 264 14.71 16.93 -8.66
C TYR A 264 15.49 15.86 -7.90
N SER A 265 15.42 15.86 -6.57
CA SER A 265 16.17 14.94 -5.70
C SER A 265 15.99 13.47 -6.09
N HIS A 266 14.81 13.05 -6.56
CA HIS A 266 14.56 11.68 -7.01
C HIS A 266 14.71 11.47 -8.53
N LEU A 267 14.86 12.54 -9.31
CA LEU A 267 15.01 12.48 -10.77
C LEU A 267 16.48 12.51 -11.22
N GLY A 268 17.37 13.12 -10.42
CA GLY A 268 18.76 13.30 -10.81
C GLY A 268 18.92 14.23 -12.03
N PRO A 269 20.14 14.33 -12.59
CA PRO A 269 20.38 15.07 -13.84
C PRO A 269 19.66 14.41 -15.01
N LYS A 270 19.16 15.22 -15.96
CA LYS A 270 18.49 14.72 -17.18
C LYS A 270 19.27 13.64 -17.94
N ASP A 271 20.59 13.74 -17.97
CA ASP A 271 21.44 12.79 -18.68
C ASP A 271 21.63 11.45 -17.93
N SER A 272 21.05 11.31 -16.73
CA SER A 272 21.10 10.09 -15.91
C SER A 272 19.88 9.18 -16.07
N ASP A 273 18.90 9.56 -16.90
CA ASP A 273 17.73 8.75 -17.18
C ASP A 273 18.13 7.34 -17.68
N PRO A 274 17.51 6.26 -17.17
CA PRO A 274 17.84 4.91 -17.61
C PRO A 274 17.38 4.71 -19.07
N ALA A 275 18.24 4.12 -19.90
CA ALA A 275 17.90 3.76 -21.28
C ALA A 275 16.73 2.76 -21.36
N ASP A 276 16.63 1.88 -20.36
CA ASP A 276 15.50 0.98 -20.15
C ASP A 276 15.17 0.94 -18.65
N THR A 277 14.00 1.49 -18.28
CA THR A 277 13.50 1.48 -16.90
C THR A 277 13.39 0.05 -16.35
N ASN A 278 13.13 -0.94 -17.21
CA ASN A 278 12.94 -2.34 -16.82
C ASN A 278 14.20 -3.18 -17.00
N ALA A 279 15.38 -2.58 -17.22
CA ALA A 279 16.62 -3.34 -17.38
C ALA A 279 16.87 -4.30 -16.20
N GLU A 280 17.29 -5.53 -16.50
CA GLU A 280 17.60 -6.58 -15.51
C GLU A 280 18.63 -6.12 -14.45
N SER A 281 19.57 -5.26 -14.85
CA SER A 281 20.59 -4.69 -13.96
C SER A 281 20.01 -3.79 -12.87
N ARG A 282 18.76 -3.33 -13.01
CA ARG A 282 18.08 -2.51 -12.02
C ARG A 282 17.17 -3.32 -11.08
N LEU A 283 17.15 -4.65 -11.19
CA LEU A 283 16.34 -5.55 -10.36
C LEU A 283 17.12 -6.12 -9.17
N HIS A 284 16.44 -6.35 -8.05
CA HIS A 284 16.97 -6.86 -6.79
C HIS A 284 16.57 -8.33 -6.57
N ARG A 285 16.92 -9.18 -7.54
CA ARG A 285 16.46 -10.58 -7.60
C ARG A 285 16.94 -11.44 -6.42
N LYS A 286 18.11 -11.11 -5.87
CA LYS A 286 18.71 -11.87 -4.76
C LYS A 286 17.85 -11.68 -3.50
N GLU A 287 17.56 -10.44 -3.18
CA GLU A 287 16.74 -10.01 -2.04
C GLU A 287 15.34 -10.59 -2.14
N ALA A 288 14.71 -10.49 -3.32
CA ALA A 288 13.38 -11.08 -3.55
C ALA A 288 13.37 -12.59 -3.33
N ARG A 289 14.41 -13.30 -3.78
CA ARG A 289 14.54 -14.74 -3.60
C ARG A 289 14.77 -15.13 -2.14
N GLU A 290 15.55 -14.35 -1.41
CA GLU A 290 15.82 -14.59 0.01
C GLU A 290 14.57 -14.37 0.85
N VAL A 291 13.90 -13.23 0.70
CA VAL A 291 12.62 -12.94 1.38
C VAL A 291 11.55 -13.97 1.03
N ALA A 292 11.43 -14.36 -0.25
CA ALA A 292 10.44 -15.34 -0.67
C ALA A 292 10.64 -16.73 -0.03
N ARG A 293 11.86 -17.09 0.37
CA ARG A 293 12.11 -18.36 1.08
C ARG A 293 11.61 -18.33 2.51
N GLU A 294 11.81 -17.21 3.20
CA GLU A 294 11.36 -17.00 4.59
C GLU A 294 9.83 -16.92 4.70
N SER A 295 9.13 -16.58 3.61
CA SER A 295 7.65 -16.49 3.60
C SER A 295 6.91 -17.82 3.37
N LEU A 296 7.61 -18.91 3.09
CA LEU A 296 6.95 -20.19 2.75
C LEU A 296 6.50 -20.93 4.02
N VAL A 297 5.21 -21.28 4.07
CA VAL A 297 4.64 -22.06 5.17
C VAL A 297 4.50 -23.53 4.77
N LEU A 298 5.26 -24.42 5.41
CA LEU A 298 5.12 -25.87 5.24
C LEU A 298 3.90 -26.38 6.03
N LEU A 299 2.76 -26.52 5.37
CA LEU A 299 1.52 -26.95 6.02
C LEU A 299 1.49 -28.44 6.38
N LYS A 300 2.19 -29.29 5.61
CA LYS A 300 2.21 -30.74 5.81
C LYS A 300 3.43 -31.38 5.14
N ASN A 301 4.09 -32.30 5.85
CA ASN A 301 5.12 -33.17 5.29
C ASN A 301 4.91 -34.60 5.80
N ARG A 302 4.42 -35.51 4.94
CA ARG A 302 4.12 -36.90 5.30
C ARG A 302 5.23 -37.80 4.73
N LEU A 303 5.66 -38.81 5.48
CA LEU A 303 6.67 -39.80 5.05
C LEU A 303 7.99 -39.15 4.57
N ASP A 304 8.37 -38.02 5.16
CA ASP A 304 9.57 -37.27 4.77
C ASP A 304 9.68 -37.04 3.25
N THR A 305 8.54 -36.73 2.63
CA THR A 305 8.47 -36.48 1.19
C THR A 305 9.34 -35.28 0.79
N LEU A 306 9.31 -34.22 1.60
CA LEU A 306 10.19 -33.06 1.44
C LEU A 306 11.39 -33.13 2.38
N PRO A 307 12.59 -32.69 1.94
CA PRO A 307 12.90 -32.13 0.62
C PRO A 307 13.03 -33.18 -0.49
N LEU A 308 12.58 -32.84 -1.70
CA LEU A 308 12.72 -33.72 -2.87
C LEU A 308 14.19 -33.92 -3.24
N LYS A 309 14.55 -35.14 -3.62
CA LYS A 309 15.85 -35.42 -4.25
C LYS A 309 15.91 -34.76 -5.62
N LYS A 310 17.07 -34.19 -5.97
CA LYS A 310 17.33 -33.60 -7.29
C LYS A 310 17.66 -34.68 -8.32
N SER A 311 16.77 -35.67 -8.47
CA SER A 311 16.98 -36.82 -9.33
C SER A 311 15.67 -37.48 -9.74
N GLY A 312 15.70 -38.29 -10.80
CA GLY A 312 14.52 -38.99 -11.30
C GLY A 312 13.60 -38.06 -12.11
N THR A 313 12.33 -38.45 -12.23
CA THR A 313 11.32 -37.68 -12.98
C THR A 313 10.34 -37.01 -12.02
N ILE A 314 10.21 -35.69 -12.10
CA ILE A 314 9.23 -34.90 -11.34
C ILE A 314 8.13 -34.44 -12.28
N ALA A 315 6.89 -34.85 -12.01
CA ALA A 315 5.72 -34.31 -12.69
C ALA A 315 5.29 -33.00 -12.03
N VAL A 316 5.18 -31.93 -12.81
CA VAL A 316 4.68 -30.62 -12.39
C VAL A 316 3.32 -30.42 -13.07
N VAL A 317 2.26 -30.32 -12.28
CA VAL A 317 0.88 -30.27 -12.80
C VAL A 317 0.12 -29.09 -12.20
N GLY A 318 -0.63 -28.38 -13.05
CA GLY A 318 -1.61 -27.38 -12.63
C GLY A 318 -1.49 -26.04 -13.36
N PRO A 319 -2.57 -25.23 -13.39
CA PRO A 319 -2.65 -24.02 -14.19
C PRO A 319 -1.69 -22.91 -13.72
N LEU A 320 -1.27 -22.95 -12.45
CA LEU A 320 -0.33 -21.97 -11.87
C LEU A 320 1.14 -22.36 -12.02
N ALA A 321 1.45 -23.58 -12.49
CA ALA A 321 2.82 -24.10 -12.53
C ALA A 321 3.75 -23.22 -13.38
N ASP A 322 3.25 -22.69 -14.50
CA ASP A 322 4.00 -21.83 -15.42
C ASP A 322 3.39 -20.43 -15.58
N SER A 323 2.58 -19.97 -14.61
CA SER A 323 1.98 -18.63 -14.66
C SER A 323 2.94 -17.56 -14.17
N LYS A 324 3.41 -16.72 -15.10
CA LYS A 324 4.22 -15.54 -14.79
C LYS A 324 3.42 -14.40 -14.15
N ARG A 325 2.13 -14.27 -14.49
CA ARG A 325 1.28 -13.20 -13.95
C ARG A 325 0.90 -13.46 -12.50
N ASP A 326 0.53 -14.70 -12.18
CA ASP A 326 -0.03 -15.03 -10.87
C ASP A 326 1.03 -15.10 -9.77
N VAL A 327 2.28 -15.50 -10.11
CA VAL A 327 3.38 -15.55 -9.13
C VAL A 327 3.73 -14.16 -8.56
N MET A 328 3.40 -13.08 -9.26
CA MET A 328 3.59 -11.71 -8.76
C MET A 328 2.48 -11.24 -7.82
N GLY A 329 1.34 -11.95 -7.73
CA GLY A 329 0.20 -11.56 -6.90
C GLY A 329 -0.58 -10.32 -7.41
N SER A 330 -1.54 -9.88 -6.61
CA SER A 330 -2.25 -8.61 -6.77
C SER A 330 -1.32 -7.44 -6.45
N TRP A 331 -1.64 -6.22 -6.89
CA TRP A 331 -0.89 -5.00 -6.52
C TRP A 331 0.63 -5.05 -6.76
N SER A 332 1.07 -5.69 -7.85
CA SER A 332 2.48 -5.88 -8.20
C SER A 332 3.18 -4.62 -8.75
N ALA A 333 2.64 -3.43 -8.49
CA ALA A 333 3.16 -2.12 -8.91
C ALA A 333 3.65 -2.09 -10.38
N ALA A 334 4.94 -1.83 -10.61
CA ALA A 334 5.60 -1.78 -11.92
C ALA A 334 6.27 -3.11 -12.31
N GLY A 335 5.97 -4.21 -11.60
CA GLY A 335 6.49 -5.54 -11.92
C GLY A 335 6.06 -6.00 -13.31
N VAL A 336 7.04 -6.47 -14.09
CA VAL A 336 6.82 -6.99 -15.45
C VAL A 336 6.70 -8.50 -15.40
N ALA A 337 5.54 -9.02 -15.82
CA ALA A 337 5.26 -10.46 -15.77
C ALA A 337 6.35 -11.27 -16.49
N ASP A 338 6.84 -10.81 -17.64
CA ASP A 338 7.85 -11.56 -18.40
C ASP A 338 9.19 -11.76 -17.70
N GLN A 339 9.49 -10.95 -16.68
CA GLN A 339 10.69 -11.05 -15.85
C GLN A 339 10.51 -11.98 -14.63
N ALA A 340 9.30 -12.46 -14.38
CA ALA A 340 9.00 -13.36 -13.27
C ALA A 340 9.47 -14.80 -13.53
N GLY A 341 9.96 -15.46 -12.49
CA GLY A 341 10.31 -16.88 -12.55
C GLY A 341 9.17 -17.76 -12.04
N THR A 342 8.70 -18.69 -12.87
CA THR A 342 7.59 -19.59 -12.55
C THR A 342 8.04 -20.80 -11.72
N GLY A 343 7.10 -21.48 -11.05
CA GLY A 343 7.40 -22.70 -10.29
C GLY A 343 8.04 -23.77 -11.17
N LEU A 344 7.50 -23.98 -12.38
CA LEU A 344 8.05 -24.89 -13.40
C LEU A 344 9.49 -24.51 -13.78
N ALA A 345 9.74 -23.25 -14.14
CA ALA A 345 11.07 -22.80 -14.53
C ALA A 345 12.10 -22.96 -13.38
N ARG A 346 11.68 -22.72 -12.13
CA ARG A 346 12.54 -22.89 -10.95
C ARG A 346 12.82 -24.34 -10.62
N ILE A 347 11.85 -25.25 -10.78
CA ILE A 347 12.05 -26.69 -10.62
C ILE A 347 13.03 -27.21 -11.68
N LYS A 348 12.81 -26.85 -12.95
CA LYS A 348 13.70 -27.21 -14.06
C LYS A 348 15.15 -26.75 -13.81
N SER A 349 15.32 -25.49 -13.41
CA SER A 349 16.63 -24.93 -13.07
C SER A 349 17.28 -25.61 -11.86
N ALA A 350 16.49 -26.02 -10.85
CA ALA A 350 16.99 -26.67 -9.64
C ALA A 350 17.39 -28.14 -9.87
N LEU A 351 16.73 -28.84 -10.80
CA LEU A 351 17.07 -30.19 -11.24
C LEU A 351 18.37 -30.20 -12.06
N GLY A 352 18.49 -29.27 -13.01
CA GLY A 352 19.57 -29.30 -14.00
C GLY A 352 19.62 -30.64 -14.73
N ASP A 353 20.81 -31.16 -14.98
CA ASP A 353 21.00 -32.44 -15.69
C ASP A 353 20.77 -33.68 -14.80
N ASN A 354 20.51 -33.50 -13.50
CA ASN A 354 20.40 -34.63 -12.56
C ASN A 354 19.03 -35.31 -12.57
N GLY A 355 18.02 -34.70 -13.19
CA GLY A 355 16.65 -35.22 -13.26
C GLY A 355 15.87 -34.64 -14.43
N LYS A 356 14.62 -35.04 -14.55
CA LYS A 356 13.72 -34.63 -15.64
C LYS A 356 12.43 -34.05 -15.05
N GLU A 357 12.01 -32.89 -15.54
CA GLU A 357 10.64 -32.41 -15.33
C GLU A 357 9.71 -32.91 -16.45
N VAL A 358 8.48 -33.25 -16.10
CA VAL A 358 7.38 -33.40 -17.06
C VAL A 358 6.25 -32.48 -16.65
N TYR A 359 5.73 -31.70 -17.59
CA TYR A 359 4.72 -30.68 -17.31
C TYR A 359 3.38 -31.03 -17.96
N ALA A 360 2.30 -30.79 -17.22
CA ALA A 360 0.95 -30.76 -17.76
C ALA A 360 0.14 -29.64 -17.09
N GLN A 361 -0.55 -28.81 -17.88
CA GLN A 361 -1.38 -27.74 -17.33
C GLN A 361 -2.58 -28.28 -16.53
N SER A 362 -3.08 -29.47 -16.91
CA SER A 362 -4.41 -30.01 -16.58
C SER A 362 -5.54 -29.15 -17.17
N ALA A 363 -6.59 -29.83 -17.66
CA ALA A 363 -7.78 -29.23 -18.28
C ALA A 363 -8.67 -28.51 -17.28
#